data_AF-A0A482XS69-F1
#
_entry.id   AF-A0A482XS69-F1
#
_cell.length_a   1.000
_cell.length_b   1.000
_cell.length_c   1.000
_cell.angle_alpha   90.00
_cell.angle_beta   90.00
_cell.angle_gamma   90.00
#
_symmetry.space_group_name_H-M   'P 1'
#
loop_
_entity.id
_entity.type
_entity.pdbx_description
1 polymer ?
#
loop_
_entity_poly.entity_id
_entity_poly.type
_entity_poly.pdbx_seq_one_letter_code
_entity_poly.pdbx_strand_id
1 'polypeptide(L)'
;MAYCARAARFKGLPGLLEIQQRCFHASPITFAAAKVAMSKFDTAPMPYDRLQKNLAVVKKSGILLEKFQHIWYSIFGIILENYAFPGLLMIGTDSHTPNGGGLGGLCIGVGGADAVDVMADIPWELKCPKVIGVHLKGKMTGWTSPKDVILKVADILTVKGGTGAIIEYHGPGVDNISCTGMGTICNMGAEIGATTSVIEIDLSTLEPHVNGPFTPDLAHPISKLGANAKKAGWPLDIRVSLIGSCTNSSYEDMARCASIAKEAMAHGLKSKTPFNVTPGSEQVRATIERDGI
;
A
#
# COMPACT_ATOMS: atom_id res chain seq x y z
N MET A 1 -3.41 31.19 2.75
CA MET A 1 -3.13 31.30 1.29
C MET A 1 -4.12 32.19 0.50
N ALA A 2 -4.83 33.15 1.10
CA ALA A 2 -5.73 34.05 0.35
C ALA A 2 -5.15 35.47 0.08
N TYR A 3 -4.11 35.89 0.81
CA TYR A 3 -3.58 37.27 0.72
C TYR A 3 -2.40 37.40 -0.26
N CYS A 4 -1.60 36.34 -0.46
CA CYS A 4 -0.42 36.38 -1.33
C CYS A 4 -0.75 36.29 -2.83
N ALA A 5 -1.91 35.73 -3.20
CA ALA A 5 -2.36 35.65 -4.59
C ALA A 5 -2.82 37.01 -5.16
N ARG A 6 -3.22 37.95 -4.29
CA ARG A 6 -3.87 39.21 -4.73
C ARG A 6 -2.88 40.34 -5.00
N ALA A 7 -1.71 40.36 -4.34
CA ALA A 7 -0.65 41.34 -4.59
C ALA A 7 0.25 40.96 -5.78
N ALA A 8 0.47 39.66 -6.03
CA ALA A 8 1.33 39.16 -7.11
C ALA A 8 0.71 39.32 -8.52
N ARG A 9 -0.63 39.28 -8.62
CA ARG A 9 -1.38 39.51 -9.88
C ARG A 9 -1.31 40.96 -10.37
N PHE A 10 -1.02 41.93 -9.50
CA PHE A 10 -1.05 43.36 -9.84
C PHE A 10 0.29 43.92 -10.37
N LYS A 11 1.39 43.16 -10.30
CA LYS A 11 2.74 43.67 -10.61
C LYS A 11 3.51 42.95 -11.73
N GLY A 12 2.92 41.93 -12.38
CA GLY A 12 3.44 41.37 -13.64
C GLY A 12 4.89 40.86 -13.62
N LEU A 13 5.39 40.39 -12.47
CA LEU A 13 6.76 39.90 -12.31
C LEU A 13 6.84 38.39 -12.63
N PRO A 14 7.67 37.95 -13.59
CA PRO A 14 7.93 36.54 -13.84
C PRO A 14 8.98 35.99 -12.88
N GLY A 15 8.76 34.79 -12.33
CA GLY A 15 9.72 34.11 -11.44
C GLY A 15 9.12 33.72 -10.09
N LEU A 16 8.18 32.76 -10.12
CA LEU A 16 7.59 32.07 -8.96
C LEU A 16 8.60 31.25 -8.12
N LEU A 17 9.87 31.31 -8.48
CA LEU A 17 10.84 30.23 -8.31
C LEU A 17 12.05 30.66 -7.46
N GLU A 18 11.81 31.51 -6.47
CA GLU A 18 12.85 31.85 -5.50
C GLU A 18 12.22 32.05 -4.12
N ILE A 19 12.82 31.40 -3.11
CA ILE A 19 12.69 31.71 -1.66
C ILE A 19 11.36 31.20 -1.05
N GLN A 20 11.08 29.90 -0.88
CA GLN A 20 11.93 28.72 -0.64
C GLN A 20 12.74 28.74 0.68
N GLN A 21 12.69 29.79 1.52
CA GLN A 21 13.70 29.91 2.60
C GLN A 21 13.21 30.27 4.01
N ARG A 22 11.92 30.11 4.35
CA ARG A 22 11.44 30.28 5.75
C ARG A 22 10.36 29.27 6.20
N CYS A 23 10.35 28.02 5.77
CA CYS A 23 11.24 26.98 6.28
C CYS A 23 11.64 27.17 7.76
N PHE A 24 10.92 26.43 8.62
CA PHE A 24 11.29 25.97 9.97
C PHE A 24 11.21 26.98 11.12
N HIS A 25 10.11 26.95 11.87
CA HIS A 25 10.17 26.97 13.33
C HIS A 25 9.13 25.99 13.89
N ALA A 26 9.62 25.04 14.69
CA ALA A 26 8.81 24.06 15.40
C ALA A 26 7.88 24.79 16.38
N SER A 27 6.58 24.47 16.30
CA SER A 27 5.61 24.86 17.30
C SER A 27 5.73 23.92 18.51
N PRO A 28 5.68 24.42 19.77
CA PRO A 28 5.59 23.60 20.97
C PRO A 28 4.44 22.58 20.96
N ILE A 29 3.45 22.77 20.08
CA ILE A 29 2.33 21.85 19.87
C ILE A 29 2.76 20.55 19.16
N THR A 30 3.78 20.59 18.29
CA THR A 30 4.31 19.38 17.62
C THR A 30 5.10 18.49 18.58
N PHE A 31 5.74 19.07 19.60
CA PHE A 31 6.39 18.31 20.69
C PHE A 31 5.37 17.76 21.71
N ALA A 32 4.23 18.43 21.89
CA ALA A 32 3.11 17.91 22.67
C ALA A 32 2.36 16.77 21.93
N ALA A 33 2.23 16.85 20.60
CA ALA A 33 1.62 15.83 19.76
C ALA A 33 2.46 14.53 19.70
N ALA A 34 3.79 14.62 19.85
CA ALA A 34 4.67 13.46 19.97
C ALA A 34 4.45 12.62 21.25
N LYS A 35 3.64 13.09 22.21
CA LYS A 35 3.23 12.31 23.39
C LYS A 35 1.90 11.55 23.24
N VAL A 36 1.20 11.67 22.11
CA VAL A 36 -0.15 11.08 21.93
C VAL A 36 -0.27 10.17 20.71
N ALA A 37 0.85 9.64 20.20
CA ALA A 37 0.84 8.61 19.18
C ALA A 37 1.55 7.36 19.68
N MET A 38 0.87 6.59 20.53
CA MET A 38 1.07 5.14 20.71
C MET A 38 -0.06 4.56 21.58
N SER A 39 -0.76 3.59 21.02
CA SER A 39 -1.86 2.79 21.59
C SER A 39 -1.61 2.34 23.04
N LYS A 40 -2.39 2.87 23.98
CA LYS A 40 -2.54 2.33 25.35
C LYS A 40 -4.00 2.20 25.82
N PHE A 41 -4.99 2.36 24.93
CA PHE A 41 -6.39 2.51 25.36
C PHE A 41 -7.39 1.44 24.92
N ASP A 42 -6.98 0.34 24.28
CA ASP A 42 -7.92 -0.76 24.02
C ASP A 42 -7.38 -2.06 24.62
N THR A 43 -7.79 -2.35 25.86
CA THR A 43 -7.56 -3.63 26.55
C THR A 43 -8.71 -4.63 26.33
N ALA A 44 -9.72 -4.25 25.54
CA ALA A 44 -10.86 -5.09 25.17
C ALA A 44 -11.35 -4.76 23.75
N PRO A 45 -11.96 -5.71 23.03
CA PRO A 45 -12.54 -5.45 21.71
C PRO A 45 -13.58 -4.33 21.77
N MET A 46 -13.60 -3.46 20.75
CA MET A 46 -14.50 -2.30 20.69
C MET A 46 -15.97 -2.73 20.94
N PRO A 47 -16.62 -2.24 22.00
CA PRO A 47 -18.02 -2.54 22.23
C PRO A 47 -18.87 -1.93 21.11
N TYR A 48 -19.80 -2.72 20.58
CA TYR A 48 -20.69 -2.37 19.46
C TYR A 48 -21.38 -1.01 19.64
N ASP A 49 -21.68 -0.63 20.88
CA ASP A 49 -22.30 0.65 21.23
C ASP A 49 -21.39 1.87 20.94
N ARG A 50 -20.07 1.73 21.12
CA ARG A 50 -19.10 2.79 20.79
C ARG A 50 -19.00 2.96 19.27
N LEU A 51 -19.00 1.85 18.53
CA LEU A 51 -19.05 1.87 17.07
C LEU A 51 -20.34 2.53 16.56
N GLN A 52 -21.50 2.17 17.12
CA GLN A 52 -22.78 2.78 16.73
C GLN A 52 -22.84 4.28 17.04
N LYS A 53 -22.30 4.71 18.19
CA LYS A 53 -22.18 6.14 18.52
C LYS A 53 -21.28 6.88 17.54
N ASN A 54 -20.12 6.31 17.19
CA ASN A 54 -19.21 6.90 16.20
C ASN A 54 -19.89 6.98 14.82
N LEU A 55 -20.57 5.92 14.38
CA LEU A 55 -21.33 5.92 13.13
C LEU A 55 -22.44 6.98 13.12
N ALA A 56 -23.10 7.24 14.26
CA ALA A 56 -24.10 8.29 14.38
C ALA A 56 -23.49 9.70 14.25
N VAL A 57 -22.26 9.91 14.75
CA VAL A 57 -21.52 11.17 14.56
C VAL A 57 -21.16 11.34 13.08
N VAL A 58 -20.60 10.31 12.44
CA VAL A 58 -20.19 10.37 11.02
C VAL A 58 -21.39 10.60 10.09
N LYS A 59 -22.55 10.00 10.38
CA LYS A 59 -23.80 10.27 9.63
C LYS A 59 -24.25 11.74 9.72
N LYS A 60 -23.98 12.41 10.84
CA LYS A 60 -24.36 13.82 11.05
C LYS A 60 -23.38 14.79 10.40
N SER A 61 -22.13 14.38 10.17
CA SER A 61 -21.09 15.25 9.61
C SER A 61 -21.07 15.31 8.08
N GLY A 62 -22.03 14.69 7.39
CA GLY A 62 -22.10 14.68 5.92
C GLY A 62 -21.02 13.85 5.23
N ILE A 63 -20.24 13.07 6.00
CA ILE A 63 -19.23 12.16 5.48
C ILE A 63 -19.94 10.94 4.88
N LEU A 64 -19.58 10.57 3.66
CA LEU A 64 -20.08 9.36 3.02
C LEU A 64 -19.63 8.15 3.84
N LEU A 65 -20.60 7.39 4.35
CA LEU A 65 -20.36 6.10 4.97
C LEU A 65 -20.70 5.01 3.98
N GLU A 66 -19.68 4.32 3.48
CA GLU A 66 -19.91 3.00 2.93
C GLU A 66 -20.19 2.03 4.08
N LYS A 67 -21.38 1.41 4.03
CA LYS A 67 -21.71 0.33 4.96
C LYS A 67 -20.91 -0.90 4.54
N PHE A 68 -19.86 -1.18 5.27
CA PHE A 68 -19.26 -2.52 5.30
C PHE A 68 -20.29 -3.48 5.90
N GLN A 69 -21.14 -4.09 5.06
CA GLN A 69 -22.11 -5.09 5.52
C GLN A 69 -21.40 -6.32 6.11
N HIS A 70 -20.12 -6.52 5.80
CA HIS A 70 -19.25 -7.54 6.37
C HIS A 70 -17.86 -6.93 6.65
N ILE A 71 -17.37 -7.08 7.87
CA ILE A 71 -16.18 -6.41 8.47
C ILE A 71 -14.82 -6.81 7.83
N TRP A 72 -14.80 -7.51 6.70
CA TRP A 72 -13.62 -8.26 6.25
C TRP A 72 -13.01 -7.84 4.91
N TYR A 73 -13.48 -6.75 4.31
CA TYR A 73 -12.93 -6.26 3.04
C TYR A 73 -11.84 -5.21 3.23
N SER A 74 -10.90 -5.19 2.30
CA SER A 74 -9.82 -4.21 2.31
C SER A 74 -10.33 -2.85 1.86
N ILE A 75 -10.10 -1.82 2.68
CA ILE A 75 -10.36 -0.42 2.32
C ILE A 75 -9.66 -0.02 1.02
N PHE A 76 -8.50 -0.61 0.73
CA PHE A 76 -7.70 -0.26 -0.45
C PHE A 76 -8.24 -0.86 -1.74
N GLY A 77 -8.83 -2.07 -1.68
CA GLY A 77 -9.55 -2.63 -2.82
C GLY A 77 -10.69 -1.71 -3.25
N ILE A 78 -11.47 -1.21 -2.29
CA ILE A 78 -12.57 -0.28 -2.53
C ILE A 78 -12.06 1.06 -3.08
N ILE A 79 -11.00 1.62 -2.49
CA ILE A 79 -10.38 2.87 -2.96
C ILE A 79 -9.94 2.73 -4.41
N LEU A 80 -9.24 1.65 -4.75
CA LEU A 80 -8.75 1.43 -6.11
C LEU A 80 -9.89 1.22 -7.10
N GLU A 81 -10.97 0.55 -6.70
CA GLU A 81 -12.13 0.29 -7.56
C GLU A 81 -13.01 1.52 -7.81
N ASN A 82 -13.12 2.43 -6.84
CA ASN A 82 -14.18 3.46 -6.86
C ASN A 82 -13.68 4.91 -6.73
N TYR A 83 -12.52 5.14 -6.10
CA TYR A 83 -12.12 6.47 -5.64
C TYR A 83 -10.78 6.97 -6.20
N ALA A 84 -9.86 6.06 -6.56
CA ALA A 84 -8.57 6.42 -7.11
C ALA A 84 -8.66 6.77 -8.60
N PHE A 85 -7.92 7.80 -9.02
CA PHE A 85 -7.80 8.22 -10.42
C PHE A 85 -6.47 8.97 -10.65
N PRO A 86 -5.99 9.07 -11.91
CA PRO A 86 -4.74 9.77 -12.21
C PRO A 86 -4.76 11.24 -11.78
N GLY A 87 -3.75 11.66 -11.02
CA GLY A 87 -3.62 13.04 -10.52
C GLY A 87 -4.40 13.33 -9.22
N LEU A 88 -5.08 12.33 -8.64
CA LEU A 88 -5.67 12.44 -7.30
C LEU A 88 -4.58 12.70 -6.25
N LEU A 89 -4.84 13.59 -5.30
CA LEU A 89 -4.14 13.65 -4.02
C LEU A 89 -5.07 13.14 -2.93
N MET A 90 -4.73 12.02 -2.29
CA MET A 90 -5.52 11.41 -1.22
C MET A 90 -4.68 11.23 0.03
N ILE A 91 -5.27 11.52 1.19
CA ILE A 91 -4.73 11.12 2.48
C ILE A 91 -5.65 10.09 3.14
N GLY A 92 -5.07 9.11 3.82
CA GLY A 92 -5.80 8.05 4.49
C GLY A 92 -5.17 7.74 5.84
N THR A 93 -5.99 7.47 6.86
CA THR A 93 -5.52 7.17 8.23
C THR A 93 -5.05 5.73 8.37
N ASP A 94 -4.23 5.28 7.41
CA ASP A 94 -3.68 3.93 7.32
C ASP A 94 -2.38 3.96 6.50
N SER A 95 -1.40 3.15 6.88
CA SER A 95 -0.07 3.11 6.25
C SER A 95 -0.08 2.65 4.80
N HIS A 96 -1.04 1.80 4.41
CA HIS A 96 -1.10 1.18 3.07
C HIS A 96 -1.94 1.97 2.07
N THR A 97 -2.33 3.21 2.43
CA THR A 97 -2.92 4.22 1.54
C THR A 97 -2.19 4.39 0.21
N PRO A 98 -0.85 4.25 0.11
CA PRO A 98 -0.14 4.25 -1.17
C PRO A 98 -0.64 3.25 -2.23
N ASN A 99 -1.46 2.25 -1.89
CA ASN A 99 -2.07 1.35 -2.86
C ASN A 99 -2.76 2.07 -4.04
N GLY A 100 -3.42 3.21 -3.79
CA GLY A 100 -4.06 4.01 -4.84
C GLY A 100 -3.10 4.57 -5.89
N GLY A 101 -1.79 4.58 -5.63
CA GLY A 101 -0.75 4.91 -6.59
C GLY A 101 -0.71 4.01 -7.82
N GLY A 102 -1.27 2.79 -7.73
CA GLY A 102 -1.45 1.92 -8.89
C GLY A 102 -2.35 2.51 -10.00
N LEU A 103 -3.18 3.50 -9.66
CA LEU A 103 -4.01 4.28 -10.59
C LEU A 103 -3.47 5.70 -10.87
N GLY A 104 -2.19 5.94 -10.57
CA GLY A 104 -1.54 7.24 -10.84
C GLY A 104 -1.96 8.37 -9.89
N GLY A 105 -2.55 8.04 -8.73
CA GLY A 105 -2.79 8.99 -7.65
C GLY A 105 -1.59 9.13 -6.71
N LEU A 106 -1.45 10.29 -6.06
CA LEU A 106 -0.57 10.48 -4.91
C LEU A 106 -1.36 10.21 -3.63
N CYS A 107 -1.30 8.97 -3.14
CA CYS A 107 -2.04 8.53 -1.97
C CYS A 107 -1.10 8.32 -0.77
N ILE A 108 -1.33 9.04 0.34
CA ILE A 108 -0.39 9.12 1.48
C ILE A 108 -1.07 8.70 2.78
N GLY A 109 -0.42 7.81 3.53
CA GLY A 109 -0.85 7.45 4.88
C GLY A 109 -0.52 8.54 5.89
N VAL A 110 -1.49 8.92 6.73
CA VAL A 110 -1.35 10.00 7.72
C VAL A 110 -1.91 9.60 9.09
N GLY A 111 -1.63 10.41 10.11
CA GLY A 111 -2.29 10.26 11.41
C GLY A 111 -3.74 10.75 11.38
N GLY A 112 -4.54 10.33 12.36
CA GLY A 112 -5.92 10.81 12.49
C GLY A 112 -6.05 12.34 12.63
N ALA A 113 -5.06 13.00 13.23
CA ALA A 113 -5.04 14.46 13.36
C ALA A 113 -4.91 15.17 12.00
N ASP A 114 -4.00 14.71 11.15
CA ASP A 114 -3.81 15.27 9.80
C ASP A 114 -5.07 15.10 8.94
N ALA A 115 -5.79 13.99 9.11
CA ALA A 115 -7.07 13.78 8.44
C ALA A 115 -8.14 14.76 8.92
N VAL A 116 -8.17 15.06 10.23
CA VAL A 116 -9.08 16.08 10.78
C VAL A 116 -8.77 17.46 10.23
N ASP A 117 -7.49 17.82 10.04
CA ASP A 117 -7.10 19.09 9.44
C ASP A 117 -7.74 19.23 8.04
N VAL A 118 -7.54 18.25 7.15
CA VAL A 118 -8.13 18.30 5.80
C VAL A 118 -9.65 18.29 5.83
N MET A 119 -10.26 17.48 6.71
CA MET A 119 -11.71 17.44 6.88
C MET A 119 -12.29 18.77 7.40
N ALA A 120 -11.50 19.55 8.13
CA ALA A 120 -11.83 20.87 8.64
C ALA A 120 -11.47 22.00 7.66
N ASP A 121 -11.07 21.68 6.42
CA ASP A 121 -10.57 22.63 5.42
C ASP A 121 -9.32 23.40 5.88
N ILE A 122 -8.52 22.76 6.74
CA ILE A 122 -7.22 23.26 7.19
C ILE A 122 -6.15 22.68 6.24
N PRO A 123 -5.22 23.50 5.73
CA PRO A 123 -4.14 23.02 4.89
C PRO A 123 -3.29 21.97 5.62
N TRP A 124 -3.19 20.78 5.02
CA TRP A 124 -2.30 19.73 5.50
C TRP A 124 -0.85 20.04 5.13
N GLU A 125 0.06 19.90 6.10
CA GLU A 125 1.48 20.11 5.90
C GLU A 125 2.21 18.78 5.66
N LEU A 126 2.93 18.71 4.55
CA LEU A 126 3.81 17.61 4.22
C LEU A 126 5.22 18.13 4.02
N LYS A 127 6.20 17.53 4.69
CA LYS A 127 7.61 17.78 4.39
C LYS A 127 7.86 17.40 2.93
N CYS A 128 8.36 18.34 2.13
CA CYS A 128 8.59 18.13 0.70
C CYS A 128 9.38 16.82 0.48
N PRO A 129 8.78 15.83 -0.19
CA PRO A 129 9.40 14.54 -0.41
C PRO A 129 10.48 14.65 -1.49
N LYS A 130 11.52 13.83 -1.39
CA LYS A 130 12.39 13.50 -2.53
C LYS A 130 11.70 12.49 -3.47
N VAL A 131 12.43 11.83 -4.37
CA VAL A 131 11.87 10.77 -5.24
C VAL A 131 12.88 9.62 -5.39
N ILE A 132 12.43 8.36 -5.24
CA ILE A 132 13.14 7.13 -5.64
C ILE A 132 12.70 6.78 -7.05
N GLY A 133 13.60 6.74 -8.01
CA GLY A 133 13.31 6.20 -9.33
C GLY A 133 13.55 4.69 -9.35
N VAL A 134 12.50 3.89 -9.55
CA VAL A 134 12.65 2.45 -9.83
C VAL A 134 12.46 2.24 -11.33
N HIS A 135 13.58 2.02 -12.02
CA HIS A 135 13.61 1.78 -13.44
C HIS A 135 13.35 0.30 -13.75
N LEU A 136 12.17 -0.01 -14.28
CA LEU A 136 11.75 -1.35 -14.66
C LEU A 136 12.07 -1.61 -16.13
N LYS A 137 12.84 -2.68 -16.39
CA LYS A 137 13.17 -3.17 -17.73
C LYS A 137 12.58 -4.55 -17.96
N GLY A 138 12.45 -4.94 -19.23
CA GLY A 138 12.04 -6.29 -19.60
C GLY A 138 10.57 -6.59 -19.29
N LYS A 139 10.24 -7.88 -19.16
CA LYS A 139 8.87 -8.36 -18.90
C LYS A 139 8.89 -9.50 -17.90
N MET A 140 7.95 -9.52 -16.95
CA MET A 140 7.79 -10.64 -16.03
C MET A 140 7.41 -11.91 -16.80
N THR A 141 8.02 -13.04 -16.45
CA THR A 141 7.76 -14.34 -17.10
C THR A 141 7.50 -15.46 -16.09
N GLY A 142 6.78 -16.50 -16.53
CA GLY A 142 6.53 -17.70 -15.73
C GLY A 142 5.74 -17.39 -14.46
N TRP A 143 6.34 -17.70 -13.32
CA TRP A 143 5.73 -17.58 -11.98
C TRP A 143 5.93 -16.21 -11.33
N THR A 144 6.73 -15.34 -11.96
CA THR A 144 7.03 -14.01 -11.43
C THR A 144 5.79 -13.12 -11.52
N SER A 145 5.54 -12.39 -10.44
CA SER A 145 4.35 -11.57 -10.22
C SER A 145 4.73 -10.14 -9.81
N PRO A 146 3.78 -9.18 -9.85
CA PRO A 146 4.02 -7.82 -9.34
C PRO A 146 4.51 -7.79 -7.88
N LYS A 147 4.12 -8.78 -7.07
CA LYS A 147 4.59 -8.92 -5.68
C LYS A 147 6.12 -9.08 -5.62
N ASP A 148 6.71 -9.84 -6.53
CA ASP A 148 8.15 -10.11 -6.54
C ASP A 148 8.97 -8.85 -6.80
N VAL A 149 8.41 -7.89 -7.56
CA VAL A 149 9.05 -6.59 -7.81
C VAL A 149 9.22 -5.84 -6.49
N ILE A 150 8.15 -5.67 -5.70
CA ILE A 150 8.23 -4.93 -4.43
C ILE A 150 9.00 -5.71 -3.35
N LEU A 151 8.94 -7.04 -3.35
CA LEU A 151 9.80 -7.86 -2.48
C LEU A 151 11.28 -7.64 -2.79
N LYS A 152 11.64 -7.51 -4.08
CA LYS A 152 13.01 -7.21 -4.51
C LYS A 152 13.41 -5.76 -4.23
N VAL A 153 12.50 -4.82 -4.39
CA VAL A 153 12.74 -3.42 -3.99
C VAL A 153 12.98 -3.34 -2.48
N ALA A 154 12.24 -4.09 -1.67
CA ALA A 154 12.43 -4.15 -0.23
C ALA A 154 13.76 -4.77 0.21
N ASP A 155 14.23 -5.80 -0.51
CA ASP A 155 15.58 -6.33 -0.34
C ASP A 155 16.66 -5.27 -0.58
N ILE A 156 16.52 -4.50 -1.65
CA ILE A 156 17.52 -3.50 -2.06
C ILE A 156 17.50 -2.29 -1.11
N LEU A 157 16.32 -1.81 -0.74
CA LEU A 157 16.17 -0.61 0.07
C LEU A 157 16.27 -0.89 1.56
N THR A 158 15.86 -2.06 2.04
CA THR A 158 15.59 -2.34 3.46
C THR A 158 14.43 -1.52 4.04
N VAL A 159 13.98 -1.84 5.25
CA VAL A 159 12.85 -1.15 5.91
C VAL A 159 13.05 0.36 6.16
N LYS A 160 14.28 0.86 6.07
CA LYS A 160 14.61 2.29 6.25
C LYS A 160 15.00 2.99 4.96
N GLY A 161 15.16 2.22 3.87
CA GLY A 161 15.81 2.65 2.65
C GLY A 161 15.18 3.83 1.96
N GLY A 162 13.94 4.13 2.31
CA GLY A 162 13.46 5.43 1.96
C GLY A 162 12.70 6.19 3.00
N THR A 163 12.96 6.26 4.29
CA THR A 163 12.20 7.22 5.14
C THR A 163 12.07 8.69 4.60
N GLY A 164 10.83 9.18 4.34
CA GLY A 164 10.49 10.60 4.02
C GLY A 164 10.11 11.11 2.58
N ALA A 165 9.52 10.29 1.67
CA ALA A 165 9.30 10.58 0.25
C ALA A 165 8.63 9.48 -0.62
N ILE A 166 8.86 9.47 -1.95
CA ILE A 166 8.00 8.82 -2.94
C ILE A 166 8.81 7.86 -3.79
N ILE A 167 8.28 6.66 -4.05
CA ILE A 167 8.80 5.78 -5.10
C ILE A 167 8.03 6.01 -6.38
N GLU A 168 8.77 6.36 -7.42
CA GLU A 168 8.28 6.52 -8.78
C GLU A 168 8.83 5.38 -9.65
N TYR A 169 7.91 4.54 -10.15
CA TYR A 169 8.24 3.46 -11.07
C TYR A 169 8.19 3.99 -12.49
N HIS A 170 9.26 3.77 -13.27
CA HIS A 170 9.37 4.25 -14.64
C HIS A 170 10.10 3.23 -15.53
N GLY A 171 10.08 3.45 -16.85
CA GLY A 171 10.74 2.58 -17.82
C GLY A 171 9.79 1.59 -18.53
N PRO A 172 10.27 0.89 -19.57
CA PRO A 172 9.43 0.07 -20.45
C PRO A 172 8.82 -1.16 -19.76
N GLY A 173 9.36 -1.58 -18.60
CA GLY A 173 8.81 -2.67 -17.82
C GLY A 173 7.48 -2.33 -17.14
N VAL A 174 7.17 -1.04 -16.93
CA VAL A 174 5.92 -0.60 -16.27
C VAL A 174 4.70 -1.01 -17.07
N ASP A 175 4.74 -0.89 -18.41
CA ASP A 175 3.64 -1.25 -19.31
C ASP A 175 3.29 -2.75 -19.30
N ASN A 176 4.14 -3.58 -18.67
CA ASN A 176 3.94 -5.02 -18.51
C ASN A 176 3.31 -5.40 -17.16
N ILE A 177 2.88 -4.41 -16.37
CA ILE A 177 2.26 -4.62 -15.05
C ILE A 177 0.81 -4.13 -15.11
N SER A 178 -0.13 -4.97 -14.66
CA SER A 178 -1.54 -4.58 -14.58
C SER A 178 -1.75 -3.48 -13.55
N CYS A 179 -2.85 -2.74 -13.67
CA CYS A 179 -3.23 -1.70 -12.71
C CYS A 179 -3.29 -2.23 -11.25
N THR A 180 -3.91 -3.39 -11.04
CA THR A 180 -3.98 -4.04 -9.72
C THR A 180 -2.61 -4.51 -9.25
N GLY A 181 -1.75 -4.98 -10.16
CA GLY A 181 -0.35 -5.31 -9.88
C GLY A 181 0.48 -4.10 -9.47
N MET A 182 0.28 -2.95 -10.11
CA MET A 182 0.89 -1.69 -9.66
C MET A 182 0.37 -1.29 -8.28
N GLY A 183 -0.92 -1.49 -8.00
CA GLY A 183 -1.49 -1.33 -6.66
C GLY A 183 -0.81 -2.22 -5.60
N THR A 184 -0.51 -3.48 -5.91
CA THR A 184 0.29 -4.38 -5.05
C THR A 184 1.67 -3.82 -4.75
N ILE A 185 2.35 -3.31 -5.78
CA ILE A 185 3.70 -2.73 -5.66
C ILE A 185 3.69 -1.47 -4.79
N CYS A 186 2.76 -0.55 -5.05
CA CYS A 186 2.64 0.69 -4.28
C CYS A 186 2.21 0.43 -2.83
N ASN A 187 1.30 -0.52 -2.61
CA ASN A 187 0.83 -0.91 -1.27
C ASN A 187 1.99 -1.30 -0.36
N MET A 188 2.84 -2.23 -0.81
CA MET A 188 3.96 -2.72 -0.01
C MET A 188 5.19 -1.76 -0.01
N GLY A 189 5.07 -0.60 -0.67
CA GLY A 189 6.02 0.51 -0.51
C GLY A 189 6.01 1.11 0.89
N ALA A 190 4.95 0.88 1.68
CA ALA A 190 4.86 1.33 3.06
C ALA A 190 5.94 0.69 3.96
N GLU A 191 6.33 -0.55 3.68
CA GLU A 191 7.26 -1.37 4.47
C GLU A 191 8.72 -0.91 4.38
N ILE A 192 9.05 -0.08 3.39
CA ILE A 192 10.41 0.41 3.09
C ILE A 192 10.58 1.90 3.41
N GLY A 193 9.53 2.53 3.93
CA GLY A 193 9.52 3.89 4.44
C GLY A 193 9.67 5.00 3.39
N ALA A 194 9.76 4.68 2.08
CA ALA A 194 10.16 5.43 0.86
C ALA A 194 10.16 6.99 0.76
N THR A 195 10.97 7.67 -0.13
CA THR A 195 12.43 8.12 -0.04
C THR A 195 13.13 8.65 -1.31
N THR A 196 14.42 8.35 -1.41
CA THR A 196 15.21 8.55 -2.64
C THR A 196 16.33 7.52 -2.77
N SER A 197 16.57 7.08 -4.02
CA SER A 197 17.66 6.29 -4.62
C SER A 197 17.23 5.97 -6.07
N VAL A 198 18.13 5.67 -6.99
CA VAL A 198 17.76 5.12 -8.31
C VAL A 198 18.09 3.64 -8.32
N ILE A 199 17.10 2.80 -8.58
CA ILE A 199 17.21 1.34 -8.58
C ILE A 199 16.77 0.84 -9.94
N GLU A 200 17.58 -0.02 -10.56
CA GLU A 200 17.21 -0.68 -11.80
C GLU A 200 16.86 -2.14 -11.52
N ILE A 201 15.72 -2.61 -12.06
CA ILE A 201 15.26 -3.99 -11.97
C ILE A 201 14.91 -4.49 -13.37
N ASP A 202 15.57 -5.57 -13.81
CA ASP A 202 15.19 -6.30 -15.02
C ASP A 202 14.20 -7.42 -14.67
N LEU A 203 12.94 -7.21 -15.04
CA LEU A 203 11.82 -8.12 -14.81
C LEU A 203 12.02 -9.48 -15.49
N SER A 204 12.85 -9.56 -16.53
CA SER A 204 13.13 -10.81 -17.27
C SER A 204 14.03 -11.76 -16.47
N THR A 205 14.78 -11.21 -15.51
CA THR A 205 15.70 -11.97 -14.64
C THR A 205 15.14 -12.21 -13.25
N LEU A 206 14.00 -11.59 -12.92
CA LEU A 206 13.36 -11.69 -11.63
C LEU A 206 12.66 -13.05 -11.50
N GLU A 207 13.00 -13.80 -10.45
CA GLU A 207 12.32 -15.03 -10.06
C GLU A 207 11.37 -14.79 -8.87
N PRO A 208 10.44 -15.72 -8.55
CA PRO A 208 9.56 -15.59 -7.38
C PRO A 208 10.32 -15.46 -6.07
N HIS A 209 9.82 -14.64 -5.14
CA HIS A 209 10.42 -14.34 -3.84
C HIS A 209 9.46 -14.59 -2.67
N VAL A 210 10.05 -14.86 -1.50
CA VAL A 210 9.39 -14.82 -0.19
C VAL A 210 10.27 -14.02 0.76
N ASN A 211 9.68 -13.05 1.45
CA ASN A 211 10.39 -12.27 2.45
C ASN A 211 9.97 -12.68 3.87
N GLY A 212 10.90 -12.62 4.81
CA GLY A 212 10.68 -13.01 6.21
C GLY A 212 11.85 -13.83 6.77
N PRO A 213 11.69 -14.46 7.95
CA PRO A 213 10.44 -14.66 8.68
C PRO A 213 10.03 -13.51 9.60
N PHE A 214 10.92 -12.57 9.94
CA PHE A 214 10.65 -11.52 10.94
C PHE A 214 10.73 -10.08 10.43
N THR A 215 11.21 -9.88 9.20
CA THR A 215 11.26 -8.56 8.56
C THR A 215 10.85 -8.66 7.10
N PRO A 216 10.15 -7.64 6.56
CA PRO A 216 9.65 -7.66 5.18
C PRO A 216 10.75 -7.39 4.14
N ASP A 217 11.97 -7.05 4.56
CA ASP A 217 13.13 -6.80 3.70
C ASP A 217 14.10 -7.98 3.60
N LEU A 218 13.93 -9.04 4.40
CA LEU A 218 14.77 -10.23 4.32
C LEU A 218 14.27 -11.10 3.16
N ALA A 219 14.75 -10.85 1.95
CA ALA A 219 14.26 -11.50 0.76
C ALA A 219 14.95 -12.83 0.45
N HIS A 220 14.16 -13.80 0.01
CA HIS A 220 14.63 -15.09 -0.43
C HIS A 220 14.01 -15.43 -1.78
N PRO A 221 14.83 -15.64 -2.82
CA PRO A 221 14.32 -16.28 -4.01
C PRO A 221 13.79 -17.66 -3.66
N ILE A 222 12.66 -18.05 -4.25
CA ILE A 222 11.99 -19.33 -3.97
C ILE A 222 12.94 -20.51 -4.18
N SER A 223 13.81 -20.44 -5.18
CA SER A 223 14.84 -21.44 -5.47
C SER A 223 15.82 -21.67 -4.29
N LYS A 224 16.00 -20.69 -3.40
CA LYS A 224 16.94 -20.73 -2.27
C LYS A 224 16.25 -20.85 -0.91
N LEU A 225 14.95 -20.61 -0.82
CA LEU A 225 14.21 -20.56 0.44
C LEU A 225 14.39 -21.83 1.29
N GLY A 226 14.27 -23.01 0.70
CA GLY A 226 14.40 -24.28 1.44
C GLY A 226 15.79 -24.51 2.02
N ALA A 227 16.85 -24.09 1.31
CA ALA A 227 18.22 -24.18 1.81
C ALA A 227 18.50 -23.15 2.91
N ASN A 228 18.00 -21.92 2.71
CA ASN A 228 18.12 -20.84 3.70
C ASN A 228 17.42 -21.22 5.01
N ALA A 229 16.19 -21.75 4.93
CA ALA A 229 15.42 -22.17 6.08
C ALA A 229 16.12 -23.29 6.88
N LYS A 230 16.66 -24.31 6.20
CA LYS A 230 17.44 -25.38 6.85
C LYS A 230 18.66 -24.85 7.57
N LYS A 231 19.43 -23.98 6.90
CA LYS A 231 20.66 -23.38 7.46
C LYS A 231 20.35 -22.51 8.68
N ALA A 232 19.24 -21.77 8.65
CA ALA A 232 18.85 -20.86 9.72
C ALA A 232 18.01 -21.52 10.83
N GLY A 233 17.70 -22.82 10.71
CA GLY A 233 16.89 -23.55 11.69
C GLY A 233 15.43 -23.12 11.72
N TRP A 234 14.88 -22.61 10.63
CA TRP A 234 13.46 -22.21 10.55
C TRP A 234 12.55 -23.44 10.38
N PRO A 235 11.32 -23.40 10.93
CA PRO A 235 10.32 -24.42 10.68
C PRO A 235 10.10 -24.62 9.17
N LEU A 236 10.21 -25.87 8.72
CA LEU A 236 9.99 -26.24 7.32
C LEU A 236 8.54 -26.66 7.06
N ASP A 237 7.80 -26.94 8.13
CA ASP A 237 6.38 -27.25 8.10
C ASP A 237 5.57 -25.96 7.98
N ILE A 238 4.98 -25.75 6.80
CA ILE A 238 3.95 -24.73 6.64
C ILE A 238 2.74 -25.17 7.46
N ARG A 239 2.28 -24.32 8.38
CA ARG A 239 1.13 -24.63 9.26
C ARG A 239 -0.19 -24.11 8.72
N VAL A 240 -0.16 -22.95 8.08
CA VAL A 240 -1.33 -22.26 7.54
C VAL A 240 -0.90 -21.55 6.27
N SER A 241 -1.79 -21.52 5.29
CA SER A 241 -1.60 -20.79 4.04
C SER A 241 -2.71 -19.76 3.92
N LEU A 242 -2.33 -18.51 3.66
CA LEU A 242 -3.23 -17.35 3.62
C LEU A 242 -3.01 -16.64 2.29
N ILE A 243 -4.07 -16.45 1.50
CA ILE A 243 -4.05 -15.62 0.29
C ILE A 243 -5.09 -14.52 0.39
N GLY A 244 -4.87 -13.38 -0.26
CA GLY A 244 -5.75 -12.22 -0.16
C GLY A 244 -5.11 -11.04 0.56
N SER A 245 -5.84 -10.47 1.53
CA SER A 245 -5.51 -9.23 2.27
C SER A 245 -5.69 -7.94 1.44
N CYS A 246 -5.09 -6.82 1.84
CA CYS A 246 -5.11 -5.59 1.06
C CYS A 246 -4.13 -5.57 -0.12
N THR A 247 -3.10 -6.42 -0.09
CA THR A 247 -1.98 -6.34 -1.04
C THR A 247 -2.16 -7.24 -2.26
N ASN A 248 -2.77 -8.42 -2.10
CA ASN A 248 -2.85 -9.47 -3.13
C ASN A 248 -4.23 -10.13 -3.18
N SER A 249 -5.26 -9.34 -3.44
CA SER A 249 -6.66 -9.79 -3.39
C SER A 249 -7.53 -9.32 -4.55
N SER A 250 -6.90 -8.91 -5.64
CA SER A 250 -7.58 -8.59 -6.88
C SER A 250 -8.13 -9.84 -7.58
N TYR A 251 -8.99 -9.65 -8.57
CA TYR A 251 -9.43 -10.75 -9.44
C TYR A 251 -8.24 -11.49 -10.09
N GLU A 252 -7.23 -10.75 -10.53
CA GLU A 252 -6.02 -11.33 -11.14
C GLU A 252 -5.25 -12.23 -10.16
N ASP A 253 -5.09 -11.79 -8.90
CA ASP A 253 -4.46 -12.59 -7.85
C ASP A 253 -5.26 -13.89 -7.60
N MET A 254 -6.58 -13.76 -7.46
CA MET A 254 -7.47 -14.90 -7.19
C MET A 254 -7.47 -15.88 -8.37
N ALA A 255 -7.50 -15.39 -9.61
CA ALA A 255 -7.46 -16.24 -10.80
C ALA A 255 -6.13 -17.00 -10.92
N ARG A 256 -4.99 -16.38 -10.57
CA ARG A 256 -3.68 -17.06 -10.52
C ARG A 256 -3.63 -18.12 -9.43
N CYS A 257 -4.17 -17.85 -8.24
CA CYS A 257 -4.27 -18.87 -7.20
C CYS A 257 -5.18 -20.03 -7.64
N ALA A 258 -6.30 -19.71 -8.30
CA ALA A 258 -7.24 -20.69 -8.80
C ALA A 258 -6.64 -21.59 -9.88
N SER A 259 -5.81 -21.07 -10.79
CA SER A 259 -5.17 -21.91 -11.82
C SER A 259 -4.27 -22.98 -11.19
N ILE A 260 -3.51 -22.62 -10.16
CA ILE A 260 -2.65 -23.56 -9.40
C ILE A 260 -3.51 -24.59 -8.66
N ALA A 261 -4.58 -24.13 -7.99
CA ALA A 261 -5.48 -25.02 -7.28
C ALA A 261 -6.17 -26.00 -8.23
N LYS A 262 -6.62 -25.54 -9.41
CA LYS A 262 -7.23 -26.38 -10.45
C LYS A 262 -6.25 -27.44 -10.97
N GLU A 263 -4.99 -27.06 -11.22
CA GLU A 263 -3.95 -28.03 -11.63
C GLU A 263 -3.69 -29.08 -10.54
N ALA A 264 -3.58 -28.66 -9.28
CA ALA A 264 -3.41 -29.56 -8.15
C ALA A 264 -4.60 -30.54 -8.03
N MET A 265 -5.84 -30.02 -8.13
CA MET A 265 -7.06 -30.83 -8.10
C MET A 265 -7.15 -31.81 -9.27
N ALA A 266 -6.72 -31.43 -10.46
CA ALA A 266 -6.66 -32.32 -11.63
C ALA A 266 -5.72 -33.52 -11.42
N HIS A 267 -4.72 -33.37 -10.54
CA HIS A 267 -3.82 -34.44 -10.12
C HIS A 267 -4.24 -35.12 -8.80
N GLY A 268 -5.47 -34.90 -8.35
CA GLY A 268 -5.99 -35.49 -7.10
C GLY A 268 -5.36 -34.94 -5.83
N LEU A 269 -4.63 -33.83 -5.92
CA LEU A 269 -4.00 -33.17 -4.77
C LEU A 269 -4.99 -32.25 -4.06
N LYS A 270 -4.80 -32.11 -2.75
CA LYS A 270 -5.51 -31.17 -1.88
C LYS A 270 -4.49 -30.38 -1.07
N SER A 271 -4.91 -29.25 -0.52
CA SER A 271 -4.06 -28.50 0.42
C SER A 271 -3.66 -29.41 1.59
N LYS A 272 -2.36 -29.41 1.93
CA LYS A 272 -1.83 -30.12 3.10
C LYS A 272 -2.09 -29.37 4.40
N THR A 273 -2.42 -28.09 4.31
CA THR A 273 -2.60 -27.16 5.43
C THR A 273 -3.96 -26.46 5.32
N PRO A 274 -4.48 -25.89 6.42
CA PRO A 274 -5.55 -24.92 6.34
C PRO A 274 -5.22 -23.81 5.33
N PHE A 275 -6.10 -23.63 4.35
CA PHE A 275 -5.95 -22.68 3.26
C PHE A 275 -7.10 -21.67 3.34
N ASN A 276 -6.77 -20.41 3.66
CA ASN A 276 -7.76 -19.34 3.83
C ASN A 276 -7.61 -18.31 2.70
N VAL A 277 -8.75 -17.82 2.22
CA VAL A 277 -8.84 -16.89 1.10
C VAL A 277 -9.62 -15.65 1.56
N THR A 278 -9.06 -14.46 1.33
CA THR A 278 -9.72 -13.19 1.66
C THR A 278 -9.78 -12.26 0.45
N PRO A 279 -10.93 -12.18 -0.23
CA PRO A 279 -11.14 -11.23 -1.34
C PRO A 279 -11.00 -9.78 -0.89
N GLY A 280 -10.56 -8.90 -1.80
CA GLY A 280 -10.29 -7.49 -1.49
C GLY A 280 -11.55 -6.66 -1.27
N SER A 281 -12.63 -7.00 -1.95
CA SER A 281 -13.93 -6.33 -1.89
C SER A 281 -15.08 -7.30 -2.11
N GLU A 282 -16.31 -6.88 -1.79
CA GLU A 282 -17.53 -7.63 -2.15
C GLU A 282 -17.65 -7.80 -3.66
N GLN A 283 -17.25 -6.79 -4.43
CA GLN A 283 -17.27 -6.86 -5.88
C GLN A 283 -16.33 -7.96 -6.40
N VAL A 284 -15.09 -8.04 -5.88
CA VAL A 284 -14.19 -9.15 -6.22
C VAL A 284 -14.78 -10.47 -5.79
N ARG A 285 -15.29 -10.60 -4.55
CA ARG A 285 -15.89 -11.84 -4.03
C ARG A 285 -17.03 -12.33 -4.93
N ALA A 286 -17.96 -11.46 -5.28
CA ALA A 286 -19.10 -11.81 -6.14
C ALA A 286 -18.64 -12.17 -7.56
N THR A 287 -17.61 -11.51 -8.08
CA THR A 287 -17.08 -11.78 -9.42
C THR A 287 -16.36 -13.12 -9.49
N ILE A 288 -15.52 -13.45 -8.50
CA ILE A 288 -14.82 -14.75 -8.47
C ILE A 288 -15.80 -15.92 -8.27
N GLU A 289 -16.83 -15.73 -7.44
CA GLU A 289 -17.89 -16.73 -7.25
C GLU A 289 -18.66 -16.99 -8.56
N ARG A 290 -19.05 -15.91 -9.26
CA ARG A 290 -19.72 -16.00 -10.57
C ARG A 290 -18.87 -16.78 -11.58
N ASP A 291 -17.55 -16.60 -11.55
CA ASP A 291 -16.63 -17.18 -12.53
C ASP A 291 -16.11 -18.58 -12.12
N GLY A 292 -16.57 -19.13 -10.99
CA GLY A 292 -16.18 -20.47 -10.53
C GLY A 292 -14.71 -20.57 -10.12
N ILE A 293 -14.21 -19.53 -9.45
CA ILE A 293 -12.93 -19.50 -8.74
C ILE A 293 -13.20 -19.77 -7.25
#